data_AF-A0A6V7L0K3-F1
#
_entry.id   AF-A0A6V7L0K3-F1
#
_cell.length_a   1.000
_cell.length_b   1.000
_cell.length_c   1.000
_cell.angle_alpha   90.00
_cell.angle_beta   90.00
_cell.angle_gamma   90.00
#
_symmetry.space_group_name_H-M   'P 1'
#
loop_
_entity.id
_entity.type
_entity.pdbx_description
1 polymer ?
#
loop_
_entity_poly.entity_id
_entity_poly.type
_entity_poly.pdbx_seq_one_letter_code
_entity_poly.pdbx_strand_id
1 'polypeptide(L)'
;YGDPGAARYSRMPDEIPTMDFNDTFLDIDHLKNSFPGYKIRIKEPENGKIERPFRLTFEDVLNKLNEQDSNEKLITVEPHVPPSRGPYKANQPKKNQISFTPTQVEAIRAGMQPGLTLVVGPPGTGKTDVAVQIISNLYHNFPNQRTLIVTHSNQALNQLFEKIMALDIDERHLLRLGHGEEALETEKDFS
;
A
#
# COMPACT_ATOMS: atom_id res chain seq x y z
N TYR A 1 -27.93 18.22 -2.81
CA TYR A 1 -27.31 16.91 -2.49
C TYR A 1 -26.80 16.27 -3.77
N GLY A 2 -25.68 15.53 -3.71
CA GLY A 2 -24.95 14.98 -4.87
C GLY A 2 -24.76 13.46 -4.80
N ASP A 3 -24.03 12.91 -5.79
CA ASP A 3 -23.77 11.46 -5.91
C ASP A 3 -22.81 10.95 -4.81
N PRO A 4 -23.22 10.01 -3.94
CA PRO A 4 -22.37 9.47 -2.87
C PRO A 4 -21.12 8.73 -3.39
N GLY A 5 -21.13 8.27 -4.64
CA GLY A 5 -19.99 7.60 -5.27
C GLY A 5 -18.99 8.55 -5.92
N ALA A 6 -19.24 9.87 -5.94
CA ALA A 6 -18.41 10.84 -6.67
C ALA A 6 -16.95 10.87 -6.21
N ALA A 7 -16.67 10.55 -4.95
CA ALA A 7 -15.32 10.56 -4.38
C ALA A 7 -14.59 9.21 -4.48
N ARG A 8 -15.16 8.19 -5.13
CA ARG A 8 -14.47 6.90 -5.33
C ARG A 8 -13.28 7.08 -6.27
N TYR A 9 -12.15 6.43 -5.98
CA TYR A 9 -10.92 6.55 -6.77
C TYR A 9 -11.12 6.41 -8.29
N SER A 10 -11.95 5.46 -8.75
CA SER A 10 -12.19 5.22 -10.17
C SER A 10 -12.95 6.34 -10.89
N ARG A 11 -13.51 7.29 -10.12
CA ARG A 11 -14.18 8.50 -10.61
C ARG A 11 -13.36 9.76 -10.38
N MET A 12 -12.21 9.65 -9.71
CA MET A 12 -11.31 10.77 -9.54
C MET A 12 -10.64 11.10 -10.88
N PRO A 13 -10.48 12.39 -11.22
CA PRO A 13 -9.80 12.81 -12.44
C PRO A 13 -8.28 12.58 -12.37
N ASP A 14 -7.74 12.50 -11.16
CA ASP A 14 -6.32 12.31 -10.83
C ASP A 14 -6.01 10.86 -10.38
N GLU A 15 -6.80 9.89 -10.83
CA GLU A 15 -6.51 8.47 -10.62
C GLU A 15 -5.12 8.11 -11.18
N ILE A 16 -4.26 7.55 -10.33
CA ILE A 16 -2.86 7.28 -10.62
C ILE A 16 -2.76 5.95 -11.38
N PRO A 17 -2.28 5.93 -12.63
CA PRO A 17 -2.25 4.70 -13.43
C PRO A 17 -1.16 3.71 -12.98
N THR A 18 -0.04 4.21 -12.48
CA THR A 18 1.12 3.40 -12.11
C THR A 18 1.53 3.65 -10.67
N MET A 19 1.60 2.61 -9.85
CA MET A 19 2.05 2.68 -8.46
C MET A 19 2.93 1.50 -8.11
N ASP A 20 3.84 1.72 -7.17
CA ASP A 20 4.66 0.66 -6.59
C ASP A 20 3.90 0.01 -5.43
N PHE A 21 3.62 -1.29 -5.55
CA PHE A 21 2.99 -2.06 -4.48
C PHE A 21 4.03 -2.63 -3.50
N ASN A 22 5.32 -2.35 -3.70
CA ASN A 22 6.41 -2.70 -2.79
C ASN A 22 6.32 -4.18 -2.36
N ASP A 23 6.17 -4.43 -1.06
CA ASP A 23 6.10 -5.75 -0.43
C ASP A 23 4.66 -6.24 -0.18
N THR A 24 3.65 -5.57 -0.75
CA THR A 24 2.23 -5.97 -0.61
C THR A 24 2.01 -7.41 -1.05
N PHE A 25 2.67 -7.85 -2.13
CA PHE A 25 2.59 -9.22 -2.63
C PHE A 25 3.79 -10.04 -2.13
N LEU A 26 3.54 -11.33 -1.89
CA LEU A 26 4.57 -12.27 -1.44
C LEU A 26 5.39 -12.79 -2.62
N ASP A 27 4.70 -13.06 -3.72
CA ASP A 27 5.22 -13.55 -4.98
C ASP A 27 4.26 -13.15 -6.12
N ILE A 28 4.60 -13.58 -7.34
CA ILE A 28 3.81 -13.28 -8.55
C ILE A 28 2.46 -14.01 -8.57
N ASP A 29 2.35 -15.18 -7.93
CA ASP A 29 1.11 -15.96 -7.93
C ASP A 29 0.09 -15.35 -6.96
N HIS A 30 0.56 -14.85 -5.80
CA HIS A 30 -0.24 -13.99 -4.92
C HIS A 30 -0.77 -12.79 -5.70
N LEU A 31 0.07 -12.04 -6.43
CA LEU A 31 -0.37 -10.90 -7.25
C LEU A 31 -1.46 -11.29 -8.25
N LYS A 32 -1.26 -12.37 -9.03
CA LYS A 32 -2.25 -12.85 -10.01
C LYS A 32 -3.58 -13.18 -9.34
N ASN A 33 -3.53 -13.89 -8.21
CA ASN A 33 -4.73 -14.28 -7.46
C ASN A 33 -5.46 -13.08 -6.85
N SER A 34 -4.75 -11.98 -6.55
CA SER A 34 -5.34 -10.75 -6.01
C SER A 34 -6.20 -9.96 -7.01
N PHE A 35 -6.04 -10.18 -8.32
CA PHE A 35 -6.78 -9.46 -9.37
C PHE A 35 -7.53 -10.41 -10.31
N PRO A 36 -8.54 -11.15 -9.83
CA PRO A 36 -9.22 -12.19 -10.63
C PRO A 36 -9.93 -11.67 -11.89
N GLY A 37 -10.24 -10.37 -11.96
CA GLY A 37 -10.88 -9.73 -13.10
C GLY A 37 -9.94 -9.03 -14.09
N TYR A 38 -8.62 -9.11 -13.89
CA TYR A 38 -7.62 -8.47 -14.75
C TYR A 38 -6.77 -9.53 -15.45
N LYS A 39 -6.42 -9.26 -16.71
CA LYS A 39 -5.32 -9.95 -17.37
C LYS A 39 -4.01 -9.38 -16.84
N ILE A 40 -3.04 -10.24 -16.54
CA ILE A 40 -1.73 -9.83 -16.04
C ILE A 40 -0.68 -10.02 -17.14
N ARG A 41 -0.01 -8.93 -17.54
CA ARG A 41 1.15 -8.94 -18.43
C ARG A 41 2.39 -8.62 -17.61
N ILE A 42 3.39 -9.50 -17.63
CA ILE A 42 4.64 -9.28 -16.91
C ILE A 42 5.65 -8.75 -17.91
N LYS A 43 6.26 -7.59 -17.63
CA LYS A 43 7.43 -7.11 -18.39
C LYS A 43 8.62 -7.99 -18.04
N GLU A 44 9.39 -8.38 -19.04
CA GLU A 44 10.59 -9.18 -18.83
C GLU A 44 11.57 -8.43 -17.93
N PRO A 45 11.95 -9.00 -16.77
CA PRO A 45 12.92 -8.37 -15.88
C PRO A 45 14.31 -8.46 -16.48
N GLU A 46 15.13 -7.41 -16.33
CA GLU A 46 16.52 -7.37 -16.84
C GLU A 46 17.37 -8.55 -16.33
N ASN A 47 17.08 -9.02 -15.11
CA ASN A 47 17.80 -10.12 -14.45
C ASN A 47 17.14 -11.49 -14.65
N GLY A 48 16.09 -11.60 -15.46
CA GLY A 48 15.34 -12.83 -15.70
C GLY A 48 14.54 -13.38 -14.51
N LYS A 49 14.63 -12.74 -13.33
CA LYS A 49 13.93 -13.14 -12.11
C LYS A 49 12.72 -12.26 -11.85
N ILE A 50 11.56 -12.88 -11.68
CA ILE A 50 10.31 -12.22 -11.31
C ILE A 50 10.22 -12.25 -9.78
N GLU A 51 10.91 -11.31 -9.14
CA GLU A 51 10.93 -11.15 -7.69
C GLU A 51 10.30 -9.81 -7.29
N ARG A 52 9.64 -9.78 -6.13
CA ARG A 52 9.12 -8.54 -5.54
C ARG A 52 10.27 -7.59 -5.16
N PRO A 53 10.06 -6.27 -5.17
CA PRO A 53 8.80 -5.54 -5.32
C PRO A 53 8.22 -5.49 -6.74
N PHE A 54 6.92 -5.22 -6.83
CA PHE A 54 6.20 -5.13 -8.09
C PHE A 54 5.58 -3.74 -8.26
N ARG A 55 5.94 -3.09 -9.37
CA ARG A 55 5.25 -1.90 -9.86
C ARG A 55 4.14 -2.32 -10.81
N LEU A 56 2.94 -1.82 -10.55
CA LEU A 56 1.74 -2.17 -11.32
C LEU A 56 1.29 -0.95 -12.11
N THR A 57 1.00 -1.15 -13.39
CA THR A 57 0.36 -0.17 -14.27
C THR A 57 -1.00 -0.69 -14.67
N PHE A 58 -2.05 0.05 -14.32
CA PHE A 58 -3.44 -0.24 -14.66
C PHE A 58 -3.75 0.39 -16.03
N GLU A 59 -3.72 -0.43 -17.08
CA GLU A 59 -3.84 0.04 -18.47
C GLU A 59 -5.23 0.63 -18.76
N ASP A 60 -6.27 0.16 -18.06
CA ASP A 60 -7.61 0.72 -18.13
C ASP A 60 -7.65 2.19 -17.66
N VAL A 61 -6.82 2.55 -16.67
CA VAL A 61 -6.66 3.93 -16.21
C VAL A 61 -5.90 4.77 -17.24
N LEU A 62 -4.82 4.24 -17.84
CA LEU A 62 -4.09 4.92 -18.91
C LEU A 62 -4.98 5.17 -20.13
N ASN A 63 -5.78 4.20 -20.53
CA ASN A 63 -6.70 4.31 -21.66
C ASN A 63 -7.76 5.38 -21.40
N LYS A 64 -8.33 5.41 -20.18
CA LYS A 64 -9.26 6.46 -19.74
C LYS A 64 -8.63 7.86 -19.82
N LEU A 65 -7.38 8.02 -19.38
CA LEU A 65 -6.65 9.30 -19.44
C LEU A 65 -6.31 9.74 -20.87
N ASN A 66 -6.08 8.77 -21.77
CA ASN A 66 -5.77 9.01 -23.18
C ASN A 66 -7.01 9.04 -24.09
N GLU A 67 -8.23 9.05 -23.54
CA GLU A 67 -9.51 9.01 -24.27
C GLU A 67 -9.61 7.83 -25.25
N GLN A 68 -9.01 6.69 -24.92
CA GLN A 68 -9.07 5.46 -25.70
C GLN A 68 -10.21 4.56 -25.25
N ASP A 69 -11.01 4.09 -26.21
CA ASP A 69 -12.20 3.28 -25.99
C ASP A 69 -11.85 1.78 -25.83
N SER A 70 -10.97 1.48 -24.87
CA SER A 70 -10.57 0.12 -24.53
C SER A 70 -11.02 -0.24 -23.12
N ASN A 71 -12.01 -1.13 -23.03
CA ASN A 71 -12.50 -1.69 -21.78
C ASN A 71 -11.68 -2.91 -21.31
N GLU A 72 -10.52 -3.17 -21.91
CA GLU A 72 -9.70 -4.32 -21.51
C GLU A 72 -9.02 -4.06 -20.16
N LYS A 73 -9.44 -4.81 -19.14
CA LYS A 73 -8.82 -4.83 -17.81
C LYS A 73 -7.48 -5.56 -17.86
N LEU A 74 -6.42 -4.80 -18.09
CA LEU A 74 -5.05 -5.28 -18.19
C LEU A 74 -4.18 -4.58 -17.14
N ILE A 75 -3.41 -5.37 -16.39
CA ILE A 75 -2.35 -4.86 -15.51
C ILE A 75 -1.01 -5.26 -16.10
N THR A 76 -0.16 -4.27 -16.31
CA THR A 76 1.24 -4.49 -16.65
C THR A 76 2.07 -4.45 -15.37
N VAL A 77 2.75 -5.56 -15.08
CA VAL A 77 3.57 -5.77 -13.89
C VAL A 77 5.04 -5.65 -14.25
N GLU A 78 5.76 -4.80 -13.54
CA GLU A 78 7.20 -4.57 -13.68
C GLU A 78 7.89 -4.94 -12.35
N PRO A 79 8.53 -6.11 -12.27
CA PRO A 79 9.43 -6.45 -11.18
C PRO A 79 10.64 -5.51 -11.22
N HIS A 80 11.05 -4.98 -10.07
CA HIS A 80 12.24 -4.12 -9.99
C HIS A 80 13.07 -4.39 -8.75
N VAL A 81 14.34 -4.00 -8.79
CA VAL A 81 15.28 -4.17 -7.67
C VAL A 81 15.34 -2.85 -6.90
N PRO A 82 14.97 -2.84 -5.60
CA PRO A 82 15.07 -1.62 -4.80
C PRO A 82 16.54 -1.19 -4.67
N PRO A 83 16.82 0.12 -4.57
CA PRO A 83 18.19 0.61 -4.41
C PRO A 83 18.89 -0.04 -3.21
N SER A 84 20.15 -0.41 -3.41
CA SER A 84 20.97 -1.02 -2.35
C SER A 84 21.17 -0.04 -1.19
N ARG A 85 20.87 -0.47 0.05
CA ARG A 85 21.08 0.31 1.29
C ARG A 85 22.45 0.06 1.94
N GLY A 86 23.45 -0.21 1.10
CA GLY A 86 24.82 -0.50 1.51
C GLY A 86 25.11 -1.99 1.72
N PRO A 87 26.33 -2.35 2.16
CA PRO A 87 26.81 -3.72 2.18
C PRO A 87 26.30 -4.55 3.38
N TYR A 88 25.70 -3.90 4.38
CA TYR A 88 25.31 -4.56 5.63
C TYR A 88 23.94 -5.23 5.51
N LYS A 89 23.88 -6.54 5.81
CA LYS A 89 22.62 -7.31 5.81
C LYS A 89 21.57 -6.74 6.77
N ALA A 90 21.98 -6.11 7.86
CA ALA A 90 21.08 -5.46 8.81
C ALA A 90 20.31 -4.26 8.21
N ASN A 91 20.82 -3.67 7.12
CA ASN A 91 20.16 -2.56 6.42
C ASN A 91 19.13 -3.04 5.39
N GLN A 92 18.96 -4.37 5.23
CA GLN A 92 17.92 -4.89 4.34
C GLN A 92 16.54 -4.53 4.91
N PRO A 93 15.61 -4.06 4.07
CA PRO A 93 14.31 -3.61 4.51
C PRO A 93 13.51 -4.78 5.09
N LYS A 94 12.77 -4.52 6.18
CA LYS A 94 11.79 -5.47 6.70
C LYS A 94 10.70 -5.64 5.65
N LYS A 95 10.29 -6.89 5.39
CA LYS A 95 9.28 -7.22 4.38
C LYS A 95 8.01 -7.72 5.03
N ASN A 96 6.87 -7.29 4.51
CA ASN A 96 5.57 -7.87 4.81
C ASN A 96 5.54 -9.37 4.46
N GLN A 97 4.87 -10.13 5.35
CA GLN A 97 4.69 -11.58 5.26
C GLN A 97 3.21 -11.97 5.16
N ILE A 98 2.30 -10.99 5.13
CA ILE A 98 0.86 -11.22 5.07
C ILE A 98 0.45 -11.49 3.63
N SER A 99 -0.24 -12.60 3.42
CA SER A 99 -0.92 -12.91 2.16
C SER A 99 -2.30 -12.26 2.16
N PHE A 100 -2.39 -11.04 1.60
CA PHE A 100 -3.64 -10.29 1.54
C PHE A 100 -4.66 -10.92 0.59
N THR A 101 -5.90 -11.00 1.02
CA THR A 101 -7.00 -11.45 0.15
C THR A 101 -7.25 -10.45 -0.98
N PRO A 102 -7.88 -10.86 -2.11
CA PRO A 102 -8.24 -9.94 -3.20
C PRO A 102 -9.02 -8.70 -2.72
N THR A 103 -9.94 -8.88 -1.76
CA THR A 103 -10.71 -7.79 -1.17
C THR A 103 -9.83 -6.82 -0.36
N GLN A 104 -8.84 -7.34 0.37
CA GLN A 104 -7.88 -6.50 1.09
C GLN A 104 -6.94 -5.78 0.12
N VAL A 105 -6.49 -6.43 -0.96
CA VAL A 105 -5.67 -5.78 -2.01
C VAL A 105 -6.45 -4.67 -2.71
N GLU A 106 -7.74 -4.85 -2.97
CA GLU A 106 -8.59 -3.78 -3.49
C GLU A 106 -8.69 -2.61 -2.51
N ALA A 107 -8.82 -2.88 -1.20
CA ALA A 107 -8.79 -1.84 -0.18
C ALA A 107 -7.45 -1.10 -0.12
N ILE A 108 -6.33 -1.83 -0.27
CA ILE A 108 -4.98 -1.25 -0.31
C ILE A 108 -4.82 -0.38 -1.56
N ARG A 109 -5.20 -0.88 -2.75
CA ARG A 109 -5.20 -0.11 -4.00
C ARG A 109 -6.02 1.17 -3.86
N ALA A 110 -7.24 1.05 -3.37
CA ALA A 110 -8.13 2.19 -3.17
C ALA A 110 -7.55 3.21 -2.17
N GLY A 111 -6.89 2.75 -1.10
CA GLY A 111 -6.25 3.61 -0.10
C GLY A 111 -4.99 4.31 -0.58
N MET A 112 -4.35 3.83 -1.65
CA MET A 112 -3.19 4.47 -2.28
C MET A 112 -3.58 5.52 -3.33
N GLN A 113 -4.84 5.52 -3.78
CA GLN A 113 -5.35 6.44 -4.78
C GLN A 113 -5.93 7.71 -4.13
N PRO A 114 -5.97 8.84 -4.87
CA PRO A 114 -6.76 9.99 -4.46
C PRO A 114 -8.25 9.64 -4.30
N GLY A 115 -8.93 10.38 -3.42
CA GLY A 115 -10.37 10.23 -3.15
C GLY A 115 -10.68 9.70 -1.76
N LEU A 116 -11.90 9.15 -1.62
CA LEU A 116 -12.42 8.59 -0.37
C LEU A 116 -12.46 7.06 -0.46
N THR A 117 -11.75 6.41 0.46
CA THR A 117 -11.77 4.95 0.62
C THR A 117 -12.36 4.59 1.97
N LEU A 118 -13.51 3.91 1.94
CA LEU A 118 -14.19 3.39 3.14
C LEU A 118 -14.05 1.87 3.19
N VAL A 119 -13.35 1.36 4.20
CA VAL A 119 -13.16 -0.08 4.42
C VAL A 119 -14.04 -0.54 5.57
N VAL A 120 -14.99 -1.43 5.29
CA VAL A 120 -15.83 -2.07 6.30
C VAL A 120 -15.39 -3.52 6.44
N GLY A 121 -15.05 -3.93 7.66
CA GLY A 121 -14.60 -5.30 7.94
C GLY A 121 -15.07 -5.78 9.33
N PRO A 122 -15.65 -6.98 9.45
CA PRO A 122 -15.93 -7.61 10.75
C PRO A 122 -14.71 -7.65 11.69
N PRO A 123 -14.92 -7.89 13.00
CA PRO A 123 -13.81 -8.16 13.93
C PRO A 123 -12.89 -9.27 13.41
N GLY A 124 -11.57 -9.10 13.53
CA GLY A 124 -10.58 -10.10 13.10
C GLY A 124 -10.24 -10.15 11.60
N THR A 125 -10.80 -9.28 10.76
CA THR A 125 -10.56 -9.29 9.28
C THR A 125 -9.28 -8.59 8.80
N GLY A 126 -8.33 -8.31 9.70
CA GLY A 126 -7.04 -7.72 9.34
C GLY A 126 -7.09 -6.25 8.91
N LYS A 127 -8.07 -5.47 9.41
CA LYS A 127 -8.18 -4.02 9.10
C LYS A 127 -6.90 -3.25 9.44
N THR A 128 -6.28 -3.58 10.57
CA THR A 128 -5.02 -2.97 11.00
C THR A 128 -3.90 -3.27 10.00
N ASP A 129 -3.81 -4.50 9.50
CA ASP A 129 -2.79 -4.88 8.52
C ASP A 129 -2.98 -4.17 7.17
N VAL A 130 -4.23 -4.04 6.72
CA VAL A 130 -4.59 -3.25 5.53
C VAL A 130 -4.18 -1.79 5.71
N ALA A 131 -4.50 -1.18 6.85
CA ALA A 131 -4.15 0.22 7.13
C ALA A 131 -2.63 0.42 7.15
N VAL A 132 -1.90 -0.48 7.81
CA VAL A 132 -0.44 -0.43 7.90
C VAL A 132 0.20 -0.58 6.51
N GLN A 133 -0.32 -1.47 5.65
CA GLN A 133 0.20 -1.61 4.29
C GLN A 133 -0.10 -0.38 3.43
N ILE A 134 -1.29 0.24 3.57
CA ILE A 134 -1.60 1.52 2.89
C ILE A 134 -0.59 2.58 3.31
N ILE A 135 -0.34 2.74 4.61
CA ILE A 135 0.61 3.72 5.15
C ILE A 135 2.02 3.45 4.60
N SER A 136 2.47 2.19 4.61
CA SER A 136 3.77 1.80 4.03
C SER A 136 3.87 2.14 2.55
N ASN A 137 2.84 1.84 1.77
CA ASN A 137 2.85 2.12 0.34
C ASN A 137 2.83 3.63 0.06
N LEU A 138 2.02 4.41 0.79
CA LEU A 138 2.00 5.87 0.68
C LEU A 138 3.36 6.50 1.03
N TYR A 139 3.99 6.02 2.11
CA TYR A 139 5.31 6.48 2.55
C TYR A 139 6.39 6.30 1.46
N HIS A 140 6.39 5.16 0.77
CA HIS A 140 7.37 4.88 -0.28
C HIS A 140 7.05 5.52 -1.63
N ASN A 141 5.76 5.62 -2.02
CA ASN A 141 5.35 6.20 -3.31
C ASN A 141 5.37 7.74 -3.28
N PHE A 142 5.10 8.35 -2.12
CA PHE A 142 4.94 9.80 -1.99
C PHE A 142 5.79 10.36 -0.84
N PRO A 143 7.14 10.31 -0.94
CA PRO A 143 8.04 10.67 0.17
C PRO A 143 7.93 12.13 0.63
N ASN A 144 7.33 13.00 -0.19
CA ASN A 144 7.10 14.41 0.13
C ASN A 144 5.73 14.68 0.78
N GLN A 145 4.86 13.68 0.88
CA GLN A 145 3.57 13.79 1.54
C GLN A 145 3.67 13.38 3.01
N ARG A 146 2.71 13.82 3.82
CA ARG A 146 2.60 13.47 5.23
C ARG A 146 1.24 12.81 5.48
N THR A 147 1.27 11.65 6.13
CA THR A 147 0.06 10.89 6.48
C THR A 147 -0.35 11.17 7.91
N LEU A 148 -1.55 11.73 8.12
CA LEU A 148 -2.14 11.90 9.45
C LEU A 148 -2.98 10.67 9.80
N ILE A 149 -2.67 10.03 10.91
CA ILE A 149 -3.43 8.89 11.44
C ILE A 149 -4.25 9.39 12.63
N VAL A 150 -5.56 9.11 12.63
CA VAL A 150 -6.47 9.44 13.73
C VAL A 150 -7.21 8.18 14.15
N THR A 151 -7.18 7.87 15.44
CA THR A 151 -7.88 6.73 16.04
C THR A 151 -8.76 7.22 17.19
N HIS A 152 -9.77 6.42 17.55
CA HIS A 152 -10.63 6.73 18.71
C HIS A 152 -9.95 6.38 20.05
N SER A 153 -8.93 5.53 20.07
CA SER A 153 -8.25 5.11 21.30
C SER A 153 -6.73 5.02 21.13
N ASN A 154 -6.01 5.24 22.24
CA ASN A 154 -4.56 5.04 22.33
C ASN A 154 -4.16 3.60 22.03
N GLN A 155 -4.96 2.61 22.45
CA GLN A 155 -4.67 1.20 22.18
C GLN A 155 -4.64 0.90 20.66
N ALA A 156 -5.59 1.46 19.90
CA ALA A 156 -5.61 1.30 18.45
C ALA A 156 -4.40 1.98 17.80
N LEU A 157 -3.96 3.11 18.34
CA LEU A 157 -2.76 3.80 17.89
C LEU A 157 -1.51 2.95 18.17
N ASN A 158 -1.35 2.40 19.38
CA ASN A 158 -0.22 1.53 19.73
C ASN A 158 -0.12 0.32 18.78
N GLN A 159 -1.24 -0.36 18.51
CA GLN A 159 -1.27 -1.51 17.58
C GLN A 159 -0.86 -1.14 16.15
N LEU A 160 -1.22 0.06 15.68
CA LEU A 160 -0.78 0.55 14.38
C LEU A 160 0.73 0.85 14.39
N PHE A 161 1.22 1.56 15.41
CA PHE A 161 2.63 1.93 15.53
C PHE A 161 3.55 0.70 15.63
N GLU A 162 3.21 -0.29 16.46
CA GLU A 162 3.96 -1.56 16.57
C GLU A 162 4.15 -2.23 15.20
N LYS A 163 3.07 -2.30 14.41
CA LYS A 163 3.11 -2.91 13.07
C LYS A 163 3.84 -2.04 12.05
N ILE A 164 3.72 -0.71 12.14
CA ILE A 164 4.47 0.24 11.29
C ILE A 164 5.98 0.09 11.53
N MET A 165 6.41 -0.01 12.79
CA MET A 165 7.82 -0.22 13.15
C MET A 165 8.38 -1.57 12.68
N ALA A 166 7.51 -2.55 12.44
CA ALA A 166 7.87 -3.84 11.87
C ALA A 166 8.04 -3.79 10.34
N LEU A 167 7.70 -2.69 9.68
CA LEU A 167 7.88 -2.47 8.24
C LEU A 167 9.09 -1.57 7.95
N ASP A 168 9.34 -1.34 6.66
CA ASP A 168 10.43 -0.51 6.16
C ASP A 168 10.16 1.02 6.27
N ILE A 169 9.76 1.48 7.46
CA ILE A 169 9.52 2.91 7.74
C ILE A 169 10.56 3.36 8.77
N ASP A 170 11.26 4.45 8.45
CA ASP A 170 12.25 5.02 9.37
C ASP A 170 11.54 5.65 10.57
N GLU A 171 11.91 5.20 11.77
CA GLU A 171 11.37 5.67 13.05
C GLU A 171 11.43 7.19 13.18
N ARG A 172 12.44 7.85 12.58
CA ARG A 172 12.58 9.33 12.63
C ARG A 172 11.47 10.08 11.90
N HIS A 173 10.69 9.41 11.07
CA HIS A 173 9.56 9.98 10.34
C HIS A 173 8.22 9.73 11.04
N LEU A 174 8.24 9.07 12.21
CA LEU A 174 7.06 8.81 13.03
C LEU A 174 6.98 9.83 14.16
N LEU A 175 5.79 10.42 14.33
CA LEU A 175 5.50 11.34 15.42
C LEU A 175 4.13 11.01 16.00
N ARG A 176 4.04 10.87 17.32
CA ARG A 176 2.79 10.70 18.06
C ARG A 176 2.49 11.97 18.83
N LEU A 177 1.27 12.50 18.69
CA LEU A 177 0.81 13.68 19.45
C LEU A 177 -0.32 13.27 20.40
N GLY A 178 -0.18 13.55 21.69
CA GLY A 178 -1.21 13.32 22.70
C GLY A 178 -0.72 13.48 24.14
N HIS A 179 -1.61 13.85 25.06
CA HIS A 179 -1.30 13.85 26.49
C HIS A 179 -1.49 12.43 27.02
N GLY A 180 -0.39 11.74 27.32
CA GLY A 180 -0.42 10.37 27.82
C GLY A 180 0.97 9.85 28.04
N GLU A 181 1.56 10.20 29.18
CA GLU A 181 2.70 9.55 29.86
C GLU A 181 2.40 8.07 30.22
N GLU A 182 1.65 7.34 29.40
CA GLU A 182 1.67 5.89 29.46
C GLU A 182 2.65 5.46 28.38
N ALA A 183 3.90 5.28 28.84
CA ALA A 183 5.00 4.71 28.10
C ALA A 183 4.44 3.71 27.10
N LEU A 184 4.78 3.88 25.82
CA LEU A 184 4.55 2.79 24.90
C LEU A 184 5.14 1.53 25.56
N GLU A 185 4.37 0.46 25.68
CA GLU A 185 4.91 -0.90 25.84
C GLU A 185 5.59 -1.36 24.53
N THR A 186 6.05 -0.42 23.70
CA THR A 186 7.01 -0.67 22.64
C THR A 186 8.40 -0.42 23.22
N GLU A 187 9.42 -1.14 22.77
CA GLU A 187 10.78 -1.01 23.31
C GLU A 187 11.39 0.42 23.22
N LYS A 188 10.72 1.41 22.61
CA LYS A 188 11.21 2.77 22.33
C LYS A 188 10.14 3.86 22.52
N ASP A 189 10.59 5.09 22.79
CA ASP A 189 9.77 6.29 23.00
C ASP A 189 9.65 7.14 21.72
N PHE A 190 8.45 7.64 21.42
CA PHE A 190 8.09 8.41 20.20
C PHE A 190 7.31 9.70 20.52
N SER A 191 7.39 10.15 21.77
CA SER A 191 6.70 11.33 22.29
C SER A 191 7.42 12.64 21.95
#